data_AF-A0A1D6J015-F1
#
_entry.id   AF-A0A1D6J015-F1
#
_cell.length_a   1.000
_cell.length_b   1.000
_cell.length_c   1.000
_cell.angle_alpha   90.00
_cell.angle_beta   90.00
_cell.angle_gamma   90.00
#
_symmetry.space_group_name_H-M   'P 1'
#
loop_
_entity.id
_entity.type
_entity.pdbx_description
1 polymer ?
#
loop_
_entity_poly.entity_id
_entity_poly.type
_entity_poly.pdbx_seq_one_letter_code
_entity_poly.pdbx_strand_id
1 'polypeptide(L)'
;MFYVYLAIVLGTLLILAVLEVKWAGVTVFEWFRNGQFWMTASCSAYLAAVCQVLVKVVFRRDISFKLTSKQPAGDEKKDPYADLYVVRWTWLMVTPIIIILVNIIGSAVAFAKVLDGEWTHWLKVAGGVFFNFWVLFHLYPFAKGILGRHGKTPVVVLVWWAFTIVMHAHIPPALMVTMVSRQGED
;
A
#
# COMPACT_ATOMS: atom_id res chain seq x y z
N MET A 1 15.55 24.96 15.28
CA MET A 1 15.14 25.38 13.91
C MET A 1 14.31 24.31 13.20
N PHE A 2 14.80 23.08 13.01
CA PHE A 2 14.03 22.00 12.34
C PHE A 2 12.61 21.76 12.90
N TYR A 3 12.47 21.60 14.22
CA TYR A 3 11.17 21.35 14.85
C TYR A 3 10.17 22.52 14.70
N VAL A 4 10.67 23.76 14.60
CA VAL A 4 9.82 24.95 14.39
C VAL A 4 9.27 24.95 12.96
N TYR A 5 10.12 24.68 11.97
CA TYR A 5 9.66 24.52 10.59
C TYR A 5 8.66 23.37 10.45
N LEU A 6 8.93 22.23 11.08
CA LEU A 6 8.01 21.10 11.08
C LEU A 6 6.66 21.47 11.70
N ALA A 7 6.65 22.16 12.85
CA ALA A 7 5.43 22.61 13.50
C ALA A 7 4.63 23.59 12.64
N ILE A 8 5.29 24.55 11.98
CA ILE A 8 4.64 25.51 11.07
C ILE A 8 4.01 24.76 9.91
N VAL A 9 4.75 23.88 9.23
CA VAL A 9 4.25 23.12 8.07
C VAL A 9 3.06 22.24 8.46
N LEU A 10 3.16 21.48 9.56
CA LEU A 10 2.07 20.65 10.05
C LEU A 10 0.84 21.50 10.43
N GLY A 11 1.05 22.63 11.10
CA GLY A 11 -0.02 23.57 11.45
C GLY A 11 -0.73 24.13 10.22
N THR A 12 0.03 24.56 9.20
CA THR A 12 -0.53 25.05 7.94
C THR A 12 -1.33 23.96 7.21
N LEU A 13 -0.82 22.73 7.17
CA LEU A 13 -1.54 21.59 6.55
C LEU A 13 -2.87 21.29 7.26
N LEU A 14 -2.90 21.35 8.60
CA LEU A 14 -4.13 21.14 9.37
C LEU A 14 -5.17 22.24 9.12
N ILE A 15 -4.73 23.51 9.08
CA ILE A 15 -5.62 24.64 8.77
C ILE A 15 -6.18 24.50 7.35
N LEU A 16 -5.33 24.11 6.39
CA LEU A 16 -5.75 23.90 4.99
C LEU A 16 -6.75 22.75 4.87
N ALA A 17 -6.54 21.63 5.56
CA ALA A 17 -7.48 20.52 5.58
C ALA A 17 -8.85 20.92 6.15
N VAL A 18 -8.89 21.69 7.24
CA VAL A 18 -10.15 22.19 7.81
C VAL A 18 -10.84 23.17 6.87
N LEU A 19 -10.07 24.06 6.23
CA LEU A 19 -10.60 25.01 5.26
C LEU A 19 -11.18 24.29 4.03
N GLU A 20 -10.49 23.28 3.52
CA GLU A 20 -10.92 22.47 2.38
C GLU A 20 -12.24 21.76 2.67
N VAL A 21 -12.36 21.10 3.83
CA VAL A 21 -13.60 20.43 4.26
C VAL A 21 -14.75 21.45 4.36
N LYS A 22 -14.51 22.61 4.97
CA LYS A 22 -15.53 23.65 5.14
C LYS A 22 -15.96 24.29 3.81
N TRP A 23 -15.00 24.54 2.91
CA TRP A 23 -15.27 25.23 1.65
C TRP A 23 -15.87 24.31 0.59
N ALA A 24 -15.47 23.04 0.57
CA ALA A 24 -16.04 22.03 -0.32
C ALA A 24 -17.39 21.46 0.17
N GLY A 25 -17.81 21.76 1.41
CA GLY A 25 -19.10 21.33 1.96
C GLY A 25 -19.26 19.81 2.10
N VAL A 26 -18.14 19.07 2.12
CA VAL A 26 -18.10 17.60 2.21
C VAL A 26 -17.84 17.15 3.63
N THR A 27 -18.25 15.92 3.96
CA THR A 27 -18.00 15.35 5.28
C THR A 27 -16.50 15.00 5.42
N VAL A 28 -15.94 15.09 6.63
CA VAL A 28 -14.54 14.70 6.91
C VAL A 28 -14.23 13.28 6.44
N PHE A 29 -15.19 12.36 6.54
CA PHE A 29 -15.04 10.99 6.05
C PHE A 29 -14.88 10.90 4.52
N GLU A 30 -15.58 11.76 3.78
CA GLU A 30 -15.50 11.80 2.32
C GLU A 30 -14.19 12.44 1.86
N TRP A 31 -13.76 13.52 2.53
CA TRP A 31 -12.45 14.11 2.35
C TRP A 31 -11.34 13.09 2.61
N PHE A 32 -11.47 12.31 3.69
CA PHE A 32 -10.52 11.27 4.02
C PHE A 32 -10.48 10.15 2.96
N ARG A 33 -11.64 9.66 2.52
CA ARG A 33 -11.75 8.68 1.42
C ARG A 33 -11.19 9.21 0.10
N ASN A 34 -11.38 10.50 -0.18
CA ASN A 34 -10.79 11.19 -1.32
C ASN A 34 -9.26 11.20 -1.21
N GLY A 35 -8.71 11.48 -0.04
CA GLY A 35 -7.27 11.39 0.23
C GLY A 35 -6.70 9.99 -0.04
N GLN A 36 -7.41 8.93 0.36
CA GLN A 36 -7.02 7.55 0.07
C GLN A 36 -7.00 7.26 -1.44
N PHE A 37 -8.00 7.73 -2.17
CA PHE A 37 -8.07 7.59 -3.62
C PHE A 37 -6.94 8.37 -4.30
N TRP A 38 -6.70 9.61 -3.86
CA TRP A 38 -5.66 10.47 -4.39
C TRP A 38 -4.26 9.87 -4.22
N MET A 39 -3.97 9.28 -3.06
CA MET A 39 -2.68 8.62 -2.83
C MET A 39 -2.49 7.38 -3.72
N THR A 40 -3.54 6.59 -3.89
CA THR A 40 -3.51 5.39 -4.75
C THR A 40 -3.35 5.76 -6.24
N ALA A 41 -4.10 6.77 -6.69
CA ALA A 41 -4.01 7.30 -8.05
C ALA A 41 -2.64 7.93 -8.33
N SER A 42 -2.07 8.66 -7.37
CA SER A 42 -0.76 9.31 -7.53
C SER A 42 0.38 8.31 -7.64
N CYS A 43 0.42 7.27 -6.80
CA CYS A 43 1.45 6.23 -6.85
C CYS A 43 1.52 5.53 -8.22
N SER A 44 0.39 5.41 -8.89
CA SER A 44 0.25 4.66 -10.13
C SER A 44 0.38 5.55 -11.38
N ALA A 45 -0.21 6.74 -11.37
CA ALA A 45 -0.18 7.70 -12.48
C ALA A 45 1.22 8.28 -12.72
N TYR A 46 1.97 8.62 -11.66
CA TYR A 46 3.29 9.20 -11.83
C TYR A 46 4.30 8.21 -12.41
N LEU A 47 4.25 6.94 -11.97
CA LEU A 47 5.11 5.92 -12.54
C LEU A 47 4.80 5.68 -14.02
N ALA A 48 3.51 5.65 -14.38
CA ALA A 48 3.09 5.52 -15.77
C ALA A 48 3.56 6.72 -16.62
N ALA A 49 3.47 7.94 -16.11
CA ALA A 49 3.96 9.14 -16.78
C ALA A 49 5.48 9.08 -17.01
N VAL A 50 6.26 8.66 -16.02
CA VAL A 50 7.72 8.50 -16.15
C VAL A 50 8.04 7.43 -17.19
N CYS A 51 7.38 6.27 -17.15
CA CYS A 51 7.57 5.23 -18.15
C CYS A 51 7.24 5.73 -19.57
N GLN A 52 6.16 6.49 -19.74
CA GLN A 52 5.79 7.09 -21.03
C GLN A 52 6.83 8.10 -21.52
N VAL A 53 7.38 8.93 -20.64
CA VAL A 53 8.46 9.87 -20.98
C VAL A 53 9.73 9.12 -21.36
N LEU A 54 10.12 8.07 -20.63
CA LEU A 54 11.29 7.25 -20.94
C LEU A 54 11.17 6.57 -22.31
N VAL A 55 10.02 5.98 -22.62
CA VAL A 55 9.75 5.38 -23.93
C VAL A 55 9.84 6.43 -25.05
N LYS A 56 9.32 7.64 -24.82
CA LYS A 56 9.44 8.75 -25.78
C LYS A 56 10.90 9.16 -26.01
N VAL A 57 11.71 9.23 -24.95
CA VAL A 57 13.13 9.60 -25.04
C VAL A 57 13.96 8.55 -25.77
N VAL A 58 13.73 7.26 -25.50
CA VAL A 58 14.51 6.15 -26.08
C VAL A 58 14.11 5.86 -27.52
N PHE A 59 12.82 5.82 -27.83
CA PHE A 59 12.35 5.40 -29.15
C PHE A 59 12.15 6.55 -30.15
N ARG A 60 12.22 7.82 -29.71
CA ARG A 60 11.95 9.03 -30.53
C ARG A 60 10.68 8.95 -31.39
N ARG A 61 9.76 8.03 -31.05
CA ARG A 61 8.55 7.73 -31.81
C ARG A 61 7.43 8.58 -31.23
N ASP A 62 6.84 9.43 -32.06
CA ASP A 62 5.64 10.18 -31.68
C ASP A 62 4.55 9.20 -31.27
N ILE A 63 4.06 9.38 -30.04
CA ILE A 63 2.94 8.61 -29.52
C ILE A 63 1.71 9.07 -30.32
N SER A 64 1.43 8.38 -31.42
CA SER A 64 0.15 8.50 -32.10
C SER A 64 -0.90 8.04 -31.10
N PHE A 65 -1.57 9.02 -30.47
CA PHE A 65 -2.82 8.81 -29.78
C PHE A 65 -3.83 8.31 -30.81
N LYS A 66 -3.79 7.01 -31.11
CA LYS A 66 -5.01 6.32 -31.49
C LYS A 66 -5.89 6.37 -30.26
N LEU A 67 -6.72 7.41 -30.19
CA LEU A 67 -7.95 7.41 -29.42
C LEU A 67 -8.65 6.10 -29.76
N THR A 68 -8.47 5.07 -28.94
CA THR A 68 -9.42 3.97 -28.93
C THR A 68 -10.64 4.57 -28.28
N SER A 69 -11.45 5.26 -29.09
CA SER A 69 -12.86 5.44 -28.83
C SER A 69 -13.35 4.13 -28.23
N LYS A 70 -13.91 4.22 -27.03
CA LYS A 70 -14.55 3.13 -26.32
C LYS A 70 -15.31 2.31 -27.39
N GLN A 71 -14.88 1.08 -27.69
CA GLN A 71 -15.76 0.21 -28.46
C GLN A 71 -17.07 0.15 -27.67
N PRO A 72 -18.21 0.53 -28.26
CA PRO A 72 -19.48 0.16 -27.67
C PRO A 72 -19.48 -1.37 -27.74
N ALA A 73 -19.21 -2.01 -26.60
CA ALA A 73 -19.47 -3.43 -26.47
C ALA A 73 -20.97 -3.57 -26.68
N GLY A 74 -21.32 -4.16 -27.82
CA GLY A 74 -22.69 -4.39 -28.23
C GLY A 74 -23.45 -5.17 -27.16
N ASP A 75 -24.68 -4.72 -26.96
CA ASP A 75 -25.88 -5.52 -26.75
C ASP A 75 -25.81 -6.70 -25.78
N GLU A 76 -26.32 -6.46 -24.57
CA GLU A 76 -27.68 -6.88 -24.16
C GLU A 76 -27.72 -7.22 -22.66
N LYS A 77 -28.50 -6.41 -21.92
CA LYS A 77 -29.17 -6.74 -20.65
C LYS A 77 -28.37 -7.54 -19.63
N LYS A 78 -27.33 -6.95 -19.05
CA LYS A 78 -26.89 -7.28 -17.68
C LYS A 78 -26.56 -5.98 -16.96
N ASP A 79 -26.98 -5.89 -15.69
CA ASP A 79 -27.03 -4.69 -14.84
C ASP A 79 -26.04 -3.57 -15.23
N PRO A 80 -26.49 -2.30 -15.34
CA PRO A 80 -25.62 -1.15 -15.64
C PRO A 80 -24.50 -0.90 -14.62
N TYR A 81 -24.43 -1.71 -13.56
CA TYR A 81 -23.40 -1.70 -12.53
C TYR A 81 -22.54 -2.99 -12.49
N ALA A 82 -22.85 -4.03 -13.29
CA ALA A 82 -22.07 -5.27 -13.29
C ALA A 82 -20.63 -5.06 -13.78
N ASP A 83 -20.44 -4.15 -14.74
CA ASP A 83 -19.13 -3.80 -15.31
C ASP A 83 -18.27 -2.93 -14.36
N LEU A 84 -18.87 -2.29 -13.36
CA LEU A 84 -18.15 -1.54 -12.31
C LEU A 84 -17.51 -2.46 -11.24
N TYR A 85 -17.91 -3.73 -11.17
CA TYR A 85 -17.36 -4.72 -10.24
C TYR A 85 -16.34 -5.67 -10.89
N VAL A 86 -16.11 -5.56 -12.20
CA VAL A 86 -15.04 -6.29 -12.88
C VAL A 86 -13.75 -5.49 -12.73
N VAL A 87 -12.97 -5.81 -11.70
CA VAL A 87 -11.62 -5.26 -11.51
C VAL A 87 -10.77 -5.68 -12.71
N ARG A 88 -10.67 -4.80 -13.71
CA ARG A 88 -9.80 -5.02 -14.86
C ARG A 88 -8.36 -4.82 -14.41
N TRP A 89 -7.57 -5.88 -14.45
CA TRP A 89 -6.14 -5.83 -14.13
C TRP A 89 -5.46 -4.81 -15.05
N THR A 90 -4.83 -3.80 -14.44
CA THR A 90 -4.06 -2.78 -15.17
C THR A 90 -2.65 -2.72 -14.60
N TRP A 91 -1.68 -2.35 -15.44
CA TRP A 91 -0.29 -2.16 -14.99
C TRP A 91 -0.17 -1.07 -13.91
N LEU A 92 -1.13 -0.15 -13.86
CA LEU A 92 -1.25 0.87 -12.81
C LEU A 92 -1.44 0.28 -11.40
N MET A 93 -2.07 -0.90 -11.28
CA MET A 93 -2.34 -1.53 -9.98
C MET A 93 -1.12 -2.22 -9.37
N VAL A 94 -0.04 -2.43 -10.13
CA VAL A 94 1.18 -3.10 -9.65
C VAL A 94 1.89 -2.25 -8.59
N THR A 95 2.01 -0.95 -8.79
CA THR A 95 2.74 -0.06 -7.87
C THR A 95 2.14 -0.04 -6.46
N PRO A 96 0.82 0.16 -6.28
CA PRO A 96 0.23 0.11 -4.95
C PRO A 96 0.35 -1.26 -4.28
N ILE A 97 0.29 -2.37 -5.04
CA ILE A 97 0.48 -3.73 -4.50
C ILE A 97 1.89 -3.90 -3.94
N ILE A 98 2.92 -3.46 -4.67
CA ILE A 98 4.31 -3.54 -4.21
C ILE A 98 4.49 -2.75 -2.92
N ILE A 99 3.94 -1.54 -2.82
CA ILE A 99 4.02 -0.71 -1.60
C ILE A 99 3.40 -1.45 -0.42
N ILE A 100 2.21 -2.04 -0.59
CA ILE A 100 1.56 -2.83 0.47
C ILE A 100 2.45 -3.99 0.92
N LEU A 101 3.01 -4.76 -0.01
CA LEU A 101 3.86 -5.92 0.30
C LEU A 101 5.12 -5.52 1.07
N VAL A 102 5.84 -4.50 0.59
CA VAL A 102 7.07 -4.02 1.23
C VAL A 102 6.79 -3.49 2.63
N ASN A 103 5.68 -2.77 2.82
CA ASN A 103 5.29 -2.25 4.13
C ASN A 103 4.90 -3.36 5.13
N ILE A 104 4.24 -4.43 4.68
CA ILE A 104 3.92 -5.59 5.52
C ILE A 104 5.21 -6.31 5.95
N ILE A 105 6.13 -6.57 5.01
CA ILE A 105 7.43 -7.19 5.31
C ILE A 105 8.24 -6.29 6.25
N GLY A 106 8.25 -4.98 5.99
CA GLY A 106 8.91 -3.98 6.84
C GLY A 106 8.36 -3.96 8.27
N SER A 107 7.04 -4.09 8.46
CA SER A 107 6.43 -4.25 9.79
C SER A 107 6.91 -5.51 10.49
N ALA A 108 6.97 -6.63 9.76
CA ALA A 108 7.38 -7.93 10.31
C ALA A 108 8.85 -7.90 10.77
N VAL A 109 9.73 -7.31 9.95
CA VAL A 109 11.16 -7.11 10.30
C VAL A 109 11.32 -6.13 11.45
N ALA A 110 10.56 -5.03 11.47
CA ALA A 110 10.60 -4.07 12.57
C ALA A 110 10.18 -4.73 13.89
N PHE A 111 9.15 -5.58 13.87
CA PHE A 111 8.71 -6.34 15.04
C PHE A 111 9.79 -7.31 15.53
N ALA A 112 10.43 -8.06 14.62
CA ALA A 112 11.53 -8.95 14.96
C ALA A 112 12.67 -8.21 15.69
N LYS A 113 13.12 -7.09 15.14
CA LYS A 113 14.22 -6.33 15.76
C LYS A 113 13.86 -5.64 17.08
N VAL A 114 12.58 -5.37 17.31
CA VAL A 114 12.09 -4.87 18.61
C VAL A 114 12.16 -5.99 19.66
N LEU A 115 11.84 -7.23 19.29
CA LEU A 115 12.00 -8.40 20.18
C LEU A 115 13.46 -8.67 20.53
N ASP A 116 14.37 -8.45 19.58
CA ASP A 116 15.81 -8.65 19.76
C ASP A 116 16.48 -7.60 20.65
N GLY A 117 15.73 -6.59 21.09
CA GLY A 117 16.26 -5.52 21.96
C GLY A 117 17.27 -4.59 21.27
N GLU A 118 17.43 -4.67 19.95
CA GLU A 118 18.43 -3.89 19.19
C GLU A 118 18.11 -2.38 19.13
N TRP A 119 16.93 -1.95 19.58
CA TRP A 119 16.39 -0.60 19.32
C TRP A 119 16.55 0.31 20.54
N THR A 120 17.63 1.08 20.57
CA THR A 120 17.94 2.04 21.65
C THR A 120 17.22 3.40 21.50
N HIS A 121 16.54 3.68 20.39
CA HIS A 121 15.91 4.98 20.09
C HIS A 121 14.41 4.87 19.80
N TRP A 122 13.61 4.80 20.87
CA TRP A 122 12.14 4.65 20.86
C TRP A 122 11.38 5.60 19.92
N LEU A 123 11.82 6.86 19.80
CA LEU A 123 11.13 7.84 18.97
C LEU A 123 11.22 7.52 17.46
N LYS A 124 12.38 7.00 17.03
CA LYS A 124 12.62 6.60 15.63
C LYS A 124 11.77 5.38 15.27
N VAL A 125 11.59 4.47 16.22
CA VAL A 125 10.73 3.30 16.12
C VAL A 125 9.28 3.69 15.97
N ALA A 126 8.81 4.51 16.91
CA ALA A 126 7.43 4.96 16.95
C ALA A 126 7.07 5.71 15.66
N GLY A 127 7.95 6.61 15.20
CA GLY A 127 7.76 7.32 13.93
C GLY A 127 7.73 6.38 12.72
N GLY A 128 8.63 5.40 12.65
CA GLY A 128 8.67 4.41 11.56
C GLY A 128 7.43 3.51 11.52
N VAL A 129 7.00 2.98 12.67
CA VAL A 129 5.79 2.16 12.78
C VAL A 129 4.54 2.98 12.48
N PHE A 130 4.45 4.21 13.00
CA PHE A 130 3.35 5.13 12.70
C PHE A 130 3.25 5.42 11.20
N PHE A 131 4.37 5.76 10.57
CA PHE A 131 4.40 6.03 9.13
C PHE A 131 4.01 4.79 8.31
N ASN A 132 4.52 3.61 8.70
CA ASN A 132 4.19 2.36 8.03
C ASN A 132 2.69 2.05 8.12
N PHE A 133 2.12 2.17 9.33
CA PHE A 133 0.69 2.00 9.56
C PHE A 133 -0.15 3.03 8.79
N TRP A 134 0.26 4.29 8.78
CA TRP A 134 -0.40 5.37 8.06
C TRP A 134 -0.51 5.09 6.55
N VAL A 135 0.58 4.62 5.94
CA VAL A 135 0.61 4.23 4.52
C VAL A 135 -0.33 3.06 4.25
N LEU A 136 -0.28 2.01 5.07
CA LEU A 136 -1.18 0.85 4.93
C LEU A 136 -2.65 1.23 5.12
N PHE A 137 -2.96 2.13 6.06
CA PHE A 137 -4.31 2.62 6.31
C PHE A 137 -4.91 3.34 5.09
N HIS A 138 -4.09 4.10 4.35
CA HIS A 138 -4.55 4.76 3.14
C HIS A 138 -4.68 3.83 1.93
N LEU A 139 -3.87 2.78 1.87
CA LEU A 139 -3.89 1.77 0.80
C LEU A 139 -4.92 0.65 1.07
N TYR A 140 -5.45 0.54 2.29
CA TYR A 140 -6.47 -0.43 2.67
C TYR A 140 -7.73 -0.45 1.76
N PRO A 141 -8.36 0.68 1.39
CA PRO A 141 -9.52 0.65 0.49
C PRO A 141 -9.16 0.12 -0.90
N PHE A 142 -7.94 0.36 -1.39
CA PHE A 142 -7.45 -0.21 -2.64
C PHE A 142 -7.27 -1.71 -2.54
N ALA A 143 -6.62 -2.18 -1.47
CA ALA A 143 -6.52 -3.61 -1.18
C ALA A 143 -7.92 -4.23 -1.14
N LYS A 144 -8.84 -3.67 -0.34
CA LYS A 144 -10.24 -4.12 -0.25
C LYS A 144 -10.95 -4.10 -1.61
N GLY A 145 -10.63 -3.15 -2.48
CA GLY A 145 -11.14 -3.05 -3.86
C GLY A 145 -10.70 -4.21 -4.75
N ILE A 146 -9.42 -4.61 -4.71
CA ILE A 146 -8.91 -5.80 -5.42
C ILE A 146 -9.56 -7.08 -4.88
N LEU A 147 -9.71 -7.13 -3.57
CA LEU A 147 -10.16 -8.30 -2.83
C LEU A 147 -11.65 -8.65 -3.07
N GLY A 148 -12.45 -7.75 -3.64
CA GLY A 148 -13.80 -8.02 -4.13
C GLY A 148 -14.76 -8.57 -3.06
N ARG A 149 -15.84 -9.22 -3.51
CA ARG A 149 -16.96 -9.68 -2.64
C ARG A 149 -16.58 -10.87 -1.74
N HIS A 150 -15.49 -11.58 -2.01
CA HIS A 150 -15.00 -12.74 -1.23
C HIS A 150 -13.73 -12.45 -0.41
N GLY A 151 -13.32 -11.18 -0.33
CA GLY A 151 -12.00 -10.73 0.09
C GLY A 151 -11.63 -10.72 1.57
N LYS A 152 -12.15 -11.63 2.41
CA LYS A 152 -11.71 -11.67 3.83
C LYS A 152 -10.39 -12.43 4.03
N THR A 153 -9.99 -13.24 3.06
CA THR A 153 -8.91 -14.23 3.19
C THR A 153 -7.49 -13.75 2.81
N PRO A 154 -7.26 -12.94 1.76
CA PRO A 154 -5.90 -12.65 1.29
C PRO A 154 -5.02 -11.84 2.26
N VAL A 155 -5.58 -10.89 3.01
CA VAL A 155 -4.80 -10.10 3.99
C VAL A 155 -4.42 -10.96 5.20
N VAL A 156 -5.35 -11.78 5.68
CA VAL A 156 -5.09 -12.72 6.79
C VAL A 156 -4.02 -13.73 6.40
N VAL A 157 -4.09 -14.26 5.18
CA VAL A 157 -3.08 -15.19 4.66
C VAL A 157 -1.71 -14.50 4.50
N LEU A 158 -1.66 -13.27 3.96
CA LEU A 158 -0.41 -12.50 3.86
C LEU A 158 0.23 -12.20 5.23
N VAL A 159 -0.58 -11.81 6.22
CA VAL A 159 -0.14 -11.60 7.60
C VAL A 159 0.38 -12.91 8.20
N TRP A 160 -0.28 -14.03 7.93
CA TRP A 160 0.15 -15.35 8.40
C TRP A 160 1.49 -15.77 7.80
N TRP A 161 1.68 -15.60 6.48
CA TRP A 161 2.96 -15.90 5.81
C TRP A 161 4.09 -14.98 6.28
N ALA A 162 3.82 -13.69 6.47
CA ALA A 162 4.82 -12.77 7.02
C ALA A 162 5.23 -13.15 8.45
N PHE A 163 4.28 -13.58 9.27
CA PHE A 163 4.53 -14.07 10.62
C PHE A 163 5.34 -15.37 10.63
N THR A 164 4.99 -16.37 9.80
CA THR A 164 5.73 -17.64 9.74
C THR A 164 7.16 -17.45 9.23
N ILE A 165 7.39 -16.55 8.27
CA ILE A 165 8.73 -16.23 7.77
C ILE A 165 9.58 -15.59 8.88
N VAL A 166 9.03 -14.65 9.65
CA VAL A 166 9.74 -14.03 10.77
C VAL A 166 10.06 -15.06 11.85
N MET A 167 9.09 -15.91 12.22
CA MET A 167 9.32 -16.96 13.21
C MET A 167 10.38 -17.97 12.75
N HIS A 168 10.40 -18.34 11.48
CA HIS A 168 11.38 -19.29 10.95
C HIS A 168 12.78 -18.68 10.84
N ALA A 169 12.89 -17.39 10.48
CA ALA A 169 14.16 -16.66 10.46
C ALA A 169 14.77 -16.48 11.86
N HIS A 170 13.97 -16.57 12.91
CA HIS A 170 14.38 -16.37 14.30
C HIS A 170 14.70 -17.67 15.05
N ILE A 171 14.44 -18.85 14.47
CA ILE A 171 14.91 -20.13 14.99
C ILE A 171 16.35 -20.33 14.49
N PRO A 172 17.38 -20.27 15.36
CA PRO A 172 18.73 -20.56 14.91
C PRO A 172 18.81 -22.04 14.50
N PRO A 173 19.49 -22.37 13.37
CA PRO A 173 19.61 -23.75 12.90
C PRO A 173 20.25 -24.69 13.94
N ALA A 174 21.00 -24.14 14.90
CA ALA A 174 21.56 -24.86 16.04
C ALA A 174 20.50 -25.44 17.01
N LEU A 175 19.33 -24.81 17.14
CA LEU A 175 18.23 -25.28 18.02
C LEU A 175 17.37 -26.34 17.32
N MET A 176 17.33 -26.33 15.98
CA MET A 176 16.65 -27.34 15.18
C MET A 176 17.40 -28.69 15.22
N VAL A 177 18.74 -28.65 15.19
CA VAL A 177 19.57 -29.85 15.32
C VAL A 177 19.49 -30.46 16.72
N THR A 178 19.42 -29.64 17.78
CA THR A 178 19.30 -30.14 19.16
C THR A 178 17.90 -30.64 19.51
N MET A 179 16.83 -30.14 18.88
CA MET A 179 15.48 -30.69 19.03
C MET A 179 15.31 -32.02 18.28
N VAL A 180 15.94 -32.17 17.11
CA VAL A 180 15.93 -33.42 16.35
C VAL A 180 16.79 -34.49 17.01
N SER A 181 17.96 -34.13 17.57
CA SER A 181 18.79 -35.09 18.31
C SER A 181 18.10 -35.59 19.59
N ARG A 182 17.33 -34.73 20.26
CA ARG A 182 16.61 -35.06 21.50
C ARG A 182 15.33 -35.88 21.27
N GLN A 183 14.83 -35.94 20.04
CA GLN A 183 13.70 -36.80 19.63
C GLN A 183 14.17 -38.18 19.14
N GLY A 184 15.48 -38.41 18.99
CA GLY A 184 16.06 -39.71 18.62
C GLY A 184 16.66 -40.48 19.81
N GLU A 185 16.53 -39.95 21.03
CA GLU A 185 17.04 -40.56 22.28
C GLU A 185 15.93 -41.09 23.21
N ASP A 186 14.66 -41.03 22.80
CA ASP A 186 13.51 -41.63 23.50
C ASP A 186 12.96 -42.85 22.74
#